data_AF-A0AAV0VJU5-F1
#
_entry.id   AF-A0AAV0VJU5-F1
#
_cell.length_a   1.000
_cell.length_b   1.000
_cell.length_c   1.000
_cell.angle_alpha   90.00
_cell.angle_beta   90.00
_cell.angle_gamma   90.00
#
_symmetry.space_group_name_H-M   'P 1'
#
loop_
_entity.id
_entity.type
_entity.pdbx_description
1 polymer ?
#
loop_
_entity_poly.entity_id
_entity_poly.type
_entity_poly.pdbx_seq_one_letter_code
_entity_poly.pdbx_strand_id
1 'polypeptide(L)'
;MPVDNDEQGTSQEQLFSNTASQIWPGLKSNAKCNIIVRIYILRAYNLHPGDISGLSDPYVEIVLGKSIRISDSKKYVPKTLNPVFGR
;
A
#
# COMPACT_ATOMS: atom_id res chain seq x y z
N MET A 1 37.01 -64.68 -1.99
CA MET A 1 36.35 -63.53 -1.34
C MET A 1 36.01 -62.54 -2.43
N PRO A 2 34.75 -62.14 -2.61
CA PRO A 2 34.40 -61.07 -3.55
C PRO A 2 34.80 -59.74 -2.90
N VAL A 3 35.49 -58.90 -3.67
CA VAL A 3 35.81 -57.52 -3.30
C VAL A 3 34.60 -56.69 -3.67
N ASP A 4 34.00 -56.02 -2.69
CA ASP A 4 32.84 -55.15 -2.86
C ASP A 4 33.18 -54.00 -3.84
N ASN A 5 32.29 -53.81 -4.81
CA ASN A 5 32.28 -52.66 -5.72
C ASN A 5 31.70 -51.47 -4.96
N ASP A 6 32.55 -50.56 -4.49
CA ASP A 6 32.10 -49.26 -4.04
C ASP A 6 31.79 -48.36 -5.25
N GLU A 7 30.53 -47.95 -5.29
CA GLU A 7 29.86 -47.27 -6.38
C GLU A 7 30.51 -45.92 -6.74
N GLN A 8 30.51 -45.67 -8.05
CA GLN A 8 31.02 -44.47 -8.68
C GLN A 8 30.37 -43.21 -8.08
N GLY A 9 31.22 -42.19 -7.85
CA GLY A 9 30.81 -40.89 -7.33
C GLY A 9 29.79 -40.19 -8.21
N THR A 10 28.55 -40.11 -7.74
CA THR A 10 27.49 -39.26 -8.24
C THR A 10 27.52 -37.90 -7.53
N SER A 11 28.62 -37.16 -7.65
CA SER A 11 28.73 -35.83 -7.03
C SER A 11 28.17 -34.67 -7.87
N GLN A 12 27.43 -34.92 -8.96
CA GLN A 12 26.93 -33.84 -9.82
C GLN A 12 25.43 -33.81 -10.08
N GLU A 13 24.64 -34.80 -9.63
CA GLU A 13 23.19 -34.79 -9.90
C GLU A 13 22.33 -34.14 -8.81
N GLN A 14 22.90 -33.73 -7.67
CA GLN A 14 22.11 -33.15 -6.57
C GLN A 14 21.87 -31.64 -6.68
N LEU A 15 22.38 -30.95 -7.70
CA LEU A 15 22.17 -29.50 -7.86
C LEU A 15 20.96 -29.11 -8.72
N PHE A 16 20.29 -30.09 -9.32
CA PHE A 16 19.12 -29.85 -10.19
C PHE A 16 17.85 -30.51 -9.64
N SER A 17 17.71 -30.63 -8.31
CA SER A 17 16.47 -31.11 -7.73
C SER A 17 15.32 -30.15 -8.07
N ASN A 18 14.27 -30.72 -8.64
CA ASN A 18 13.09 -30.09 -9.20
C ASN A 18 12.30 -29.24 -8.20
N THR A 19 12.65 -27.97 -8.05
CA THR A 19 11.71 -26.93 -7.61
C THR A 19 12.03 -25.65 -8.36
N ALA A 20 11.37 -25.48 -9.50
CA ALA A 20 11.50 -24.34 -10.40
C ALA A 20 10.90 -23.04 -9.81
N SER A 21 11.49 -22.52 -8.73
CA SER A 21 10.98 -21.32 -8.04
C SER A 21 12.05 -20.31 -7.63
N GLN A 22 13.29 -20.39 -8.12
CA GLN A 22 14.24 -19.29 -7.90
C GLN A 22 15.34 -19.26 -8.96
N ILE A 23 15.09 -18.53 -10.05
CA ILE A 23 16.05 -18.33 -11.16
C ILE A 23 17.26 -17.48 -10.73
N TRP A 24 17.24 -16.89 -9.52
CA TRP A 24 18.32 -16.06 -8.97
C TRP A 24 18.37 -16.19 -7.44
N PRO A 25 19.46 -16.71 -6.84
CA PRO A 25 19.65 -16.79 -5.40
C PRO A 25 19.93 -15.37 -4.84
N GLY A 26 18.87 -14.62 -4.57
CA GLY A 26 18.97 -13.24 -4.07
C GLY A 26 17.76 -12.35 -4.37
N LEU A 27 16.85 -12.80 -5.24
CA LEU A 27 15.63 -12.05 -5.52
C LEU A 27 14.68 -12.11 -4.31
N LYS A 28 14.53 -10.99 -3.59
CA LYS A 28 13.53 -10.86 -2.53
C LYS A 28 12.14 -11.04 -3.14
N SER A 29 11.28 -11.81 -2.49
CA SER A 29 9.91 -12.01 -2.98
C SER A 29 9.15 -10.68 -2.93
N ASN A 30 8.34 -10.41 -3.96
CA ASN A 30 7.39 -9.29 -3.99
C ASN A 30 6.18 -9.58 -3.08
N ALA A 31 6.45 -9.91 -1.81
CA ALA A 31 5.41 -10.16 -0.82
C ALA A 31 4.64 -8.86 -0.54
N LYS A 32 3.34 -8.98 -0.26
CA LYS A 32 2.53 -7.85 0.20
C LYS A 32 3.15 -7.31 1.49
N CYS A 33 3.43 -6.02 1.51
CA CYS A 33 3.89 -5.33 2.71
C CYS A 33 2.78 -4.42 3.25
N ASN A 34 2.70 -4.30 4.57
CA ASN A 34 1.81 -3.35 5.22
C ASN A 34 2.52 -1.99 5.25
N ILE A 35 1.86 -0.95 4.73
CA ILE A 35 2.38 0.42 4.71
C ILE A 35 1.44 1.31 5.51
N ILE A 36 1.99 2.23 6.29
CA ILE A 36 1.24 3.26 6.99
C ILE A 36 1.37 4.56 6.19
N VAL A 37 0.23 5.12 5.79
CA VAL A 37 0.17 6.43 5.13
C VAL A 37 -0.49 7.41 6.10
N ARG A 38 0.18 8.51 6.41
CA ARG A 38 -0.35 9.57 7.26
C ARG A 38 -0.60 10.82 6.41
N ILE A 39 -1.86 11.25 6.36
CA ILE A 39 -2.30 12.39 5.56
C ILE A 39 -2.70 13.52 6.52
N TYR A 40 -2.11 14.69 6.32
CA TYR A 40 -2.41 15.89 7.08
C TYR A 40 -3.12 16.90 6.17
N ILE A 41 -4.38 17.19 6.49
CA ILE A 41 -5.15 18.21 5.78
C ILE A 41 -5.28 19.39 6.73
N LEU A 42 -4.59 20.48 6.38
CA LEU A 42 -4.47 21.64 7.24
C LEU A 42 -5.62 22.62 6.99
N ARG A 43 -5.79 23.06 5.74
CA ARG A 43 -6.77 24.08 5.33
C ARG A 43 -7.01 24.06 3.82
N ALA A 44 -8.12 24.66 3.38
CA ALA A 44 -8.37 25.01 1.98
C ALA A 44 -8.55 26.54 1.84
N TYR A 45 -8.47 27.02 0.60
CA TYR A 45 -8.56 28.44 0.28
C TYR A 45 -9.45 28.69 -0.91
N ASN A 46 -10.19 29.80 -0.86
CA ASN A 46 -11.00 30.30 -1.97
C ASN A 46 -11.83 29.19 -2.63
N LEU A 47 -12.50 28.38 -1.82
CA LEU A 47 -13.43 27.38 -2.33
C LEU A 47 -14.52 28.06 -3.16
N HIS A 48 -15.02 27.35 -4.16
CA HIS A 48 -16.14 27.83 -4.95
C HIS A 48 -17.38 27.98 -4.05
N PRO A 49 -18.15 29.09 -4.14
CA PRO A 49 -19.41 29.24 -3.44
C PRO A 49 -20.41 28.14 -3.83
N GLY A 50 -20.80 27.31 -2.88
CA GLY A 50 -21.72 26.19 -3.10
C GLY A 50 -23.17 26.53 -2.77
N ASP A 51 -23.39 27.60 -2.01
CA ASP A 51 -24.70 28.01 -1.51
C ASP A 51 -25.09 29.43 -2.00
N ILE A 52 -26.39 29.72 -2.00
CA ILE A 52 -26.99 31.02 -2.33
C ILE A 52 -26.40 32.15 -1.47
N SER A 53 -25.94 31.80 -0.25
CA SER A 53 -25.27 32.72 0.66
C SER A 53 -23.88 33.19 0.18
N GLY A 54 -23.34 32.63 -0.92
CA GLY A 54 -22.00 32.93 -1.41
C GLY A 54 -20.89 32.21 -0.61
N LEU A 55 -21.26 31.29 0.28
CA LEU A 55 -20.36 30.51 1.12
C LEU A 55 -20.46 29.02 0.79
N SER A 56 -19.65 28.20 1.47
CA SER A 56 -19.64 26.75 1.34
C SER A 56 -19.52 26.10 2.70
N ASP A 57 -20.00 24.86 2.80
CA ASP A 57 -19.88 24.00 3.98
C ASP A 57 -18.92 22.83 3.70
N PRO A 58 -17.61 23.11 3.54
CA PRO A 58 -16.64 22.10 3.15
C PRO A 58 -16.43 21.02 4.23
N TYR A 59 -16.23 19.79 3.76
CA TYR A 59 -15.77 18.65 4.55
C TYR A 59 -14.65 17.92 3.81
N VAL A 60 -13.95 17.05 4.54
CA VAL A 60 -12.85 16.25 3.98
C VAL A 60 -13.32 14.82 3.74
N GLU A 61 -12.97 14.30 2.56
CA GLU A 61 -13.11 12.90 2.22
C GLU A 61 -11.80 12.38 1.60
N ILE A 62 -11.33 11.25 2.10
CA ILE A 62 -10.11 10.57 1.67
C ILE A 62 -10.50 9.20 1.13
N VAL A 63 -10.10 8.90 -0.11
CA VAL A 63 -10.32 7.60 -0.74
C VAL A 63 -8.97 7.00 -1.11
N LEU A 64 -8.68 5.80 -0.61
CA LEU A 64 -7.47 5.03 -0.92
C LEU A 64 -7.84 3.71 -1.60
N GLY A 65 -7.56 3.63 -2.90
CA GLY A 65 -7.95 2.49 -3.73
C GLY A 65 -9.47 2.35 -3.86
N LYS A 66 -9.96 1.12 -3.94
CA LYS A 66 -11.39 0.82 -4.14
C LYS A 66 -12.19 0.66 -2.84
N SER A 67 -11.51 0.46 -1.72
CA SER A 67 -12.18 -0.01 -0.49
C SER A 67 -12.01 0.92 0.71
N ILE A 68 -10.96 1.74 0.76
CA ILE A 68 -10.76 2.63 1.92
C ILE A 68 -11.37 3.98 1.58
N ARG A 69 -12.43 4.34 2.31
CA ARG A 69 -13.08 5.64 2.22
C ARG A 69 -13.25 6.18 3.65
N ILE A 70 -12.69 7.34 3.90
CA ILE A 70 -12.72 8.03 5.20
C ILE A 70 -13.36 9.38 4.95
N SER A 71 -14.56 9.59 5.48
CA SER A 71 -15.33 10.81 5.28
C SER A 71 -15.58 11.47 6.63
N ASP A 72 -15.21 12.74 6.79
CA ASP A 72 -15.51 13.52 8.00
C ASP A 72 -16.68 14.48 7.78
N SER A 73 -17.70 14.01 7.05
CA SER A 73 -18.90 14.81 6.71
C SER A 73 -19.66 15.33 7.94
N LYS A 74 -19.51 14.67 9.09
CA LYS A 74 -20.09 15.10 10.37
C LYS A 74 -19.35 16.29 10.99
N LYS A 75 -18.08 16.53 10.63
CA LYS A 75 -17.26 17.65 11.09
C LYS A 75 -16.98 18.64 9.96
N TYR A 76 -18.01 18.93 9.18
CA TYR A 76 -17.94 20.00 8.19
C TYR A 76 -17.64 21.34 8.88
N VAL A 77 -16.96 22.24 8.16
CA VAL A 77 -16.71 23.60 8.64
C VAL A 77 -17.78 24.51 8.03
N PRO A 78 -18.69 25.10 8.82
CA PRO A 78 -19.82 25.83 8.26
C PRO A 78 -19.39 27.17 7.64
N LYS A 79 -20.08 27.56 6.56
CA LYS A 79 -20.13 28.93 6.02
C LYS A 79 -18.75 29.56 5.80
N THR A 80 -17.84 28.84 5.13
CA THR A 80 -16.50 29.35 4.85
C THR A 80 -15.98 28.90 3.50
N LEU A 81 -15.28 29.81 2.81
CA LEU A 81 -14.49 29.50 1.62
C LEU A 81 -13.04 29.13 1.98
N ASN A 82 -12.65 29.30 3.24
CA ASN A 82 -11.30 29.10 3.75
C ASN A 82 -11.32 28.22 5.03
N PRO A 83 -11.70 26.94 4.93
CA PRO A 83 -11.80 26.05 6.09
C PRO A 83 -10.42 25.66 6.63
N VAL A 84 -10.34 25.47 7.94
CA VAL A 84 -9.17 24.88 8.64
C VAL A 84 -9.59 23.54 9.24
N PHE A 85 -8.91 22.48 8.85
CA PHE A 85 -9.19 21.09 9.26
C PHE A 85 -8.17 20.55 10.27
N GLY A 86 -6.92 21.04 10.23
CA GLY A 86 -5.83 20.57 11.10
C GLY A 86 -5.94 21.13 12.52
N ARG A 87 -6.77 20.48 13.36
CA ARG A 87 -6.84 20.69 14.81
C ARG A 87 -5.97 19.68 15.57
#